data_AF-A0A7R7AB33-F1
#
_entry.id   AF-A0A7R7AB33-F1
#
_cell.length_a   1.000
_cell.length_b   1.000
_cell.length_c   1.000
_cell.angle_alpha   90.00
_cell.angle_beta   90.00
_cell.angle_gamma   90.00
#
_symmetry.space_group_name_H-M   'P 1'
#
loop_
_entity.id
_entity.type
_entity.pdbx_description
1 polymer ?
#
loop_
_entity_poly.entity_id
_entity_poly.type
_entity_poly.pdbx_seq_one_letter_code
_entity_poly.pdbx_strand_id
1 'polypeptide(L)' 'MFMYLFNSLIHIDVNENLILGLMESWKIMNITICEFKLRHNIKFHDGSFLIIMEDIISSLDK' A
#
# COMPACT_ATOMS: atom_id res chain seq x y z
N MET A 1 3.29 15.86 -9.97
CA MET A 1 2.83 16.52 -8.72
C MET A 1 1.66 15.76 -8.04
N PHE A 2 1.59 14.42 -8.15
CA PHE A 2 0.56 13.59 -7.48
C PHE A 2 1.09 12.78 -6.27
N MET A 3 2.41 12.59 -6.15
CA MET A 3 3.03 11.78 -5.08
C MET A 3 2.85 12.36 -3.66
N TYR A 4 2.38 13.59 -3.50
CA TYR A 4 2.17 14.17 -2.16
C TYR A 4 0.77 13.90 -1.60
N LEU A 5 -0.18 13.42 -2.42
CA LEU A 5 -1.57 13.20 -2.00
C LEU A 5 -1.87 11.73 -1.67
N PHE A 6 -1.17 10.79 -2.31
CA PHE A 6 -1.41 9.35 -2.17
C PHE A 6 -0.11 8.59 -1.94
N ASN A 7 -0.18 7.59 -1.05
CA ASN A 7 0.87 6.58 -0.90
C ASN A 7 0.43 5.27 -1.55
N SER A 8 1.40 4.53 -2.08
CA SER A 8 1.20 3.23 -2.73
C SER A 8 1.65 2.10 -1.79
N LEU A 9 1.26 0.86 -2.11
CA LEU A 9 1.75 -0.32 -1.37
C LEU A 9 3.29 -0.44 -1.44
N ILE A 10 3.82 -0.15 -2.63
CA ILE A 10 5.25 -0.12 -2.95
C ILE A 10 5.59 1.18 -3.68
N HIS A 11 6.83 1.64 -3.54
CA HIS A 11 7.39 2.75 -4.30
C HIS A 11 8.69 2.32 -4.98
N ILE A 12 9.09 3.07 -6.00
CA ILE A 12 10.41 2.97 -6.60
C ILE A 12 11.21 4.16 -6.10
N ASP A 13 12.35 3.92 -5.45
CA ASP A 13 13.23 4.98 -4.96
C ASP A 13 14.04 5.61 -6.11
N VAL A 14 14.84 6.63 -5.79
CA VAL A 14 15.68 7.35 -6.77
C VAL A 14 16.75 6.47 -7.44
N ASN A 15 17.02 5.29 -6.88
CA ASN A 15 17.98 4.31 -7.37
C ASN A 15 17.28 3.11 -8.02
N GLU A 16 16.00 3.24 -8.37
CA GLU A 16 15.17 2.20 -8.99
C GLU A 16 14.90 0.98 -8.10
N ASN A 17 15.10 1.09 -6.79
CA ASN A 17 14.77 0.00 -5.87
C ASN A 17 13.29 0.00 -5.50
N LEU A 18 12.68 -1.19 -5.47
CA LEU A 18 11.38 -1.39 -4.87
C LEU A 18 11.47 -1.26 -3.35
N ILE A 19 10.84 -0.22 -2.81
CA ILE A 19 10.74 0.04 -1.36
C ILE A 19 9.29 -0.05 -0.90
N LEU A 20 9.09 -0.43 0.36
CA LEU A 20 7.74 -0.59 0.94
C LEU A 20 7.15 0.77 1.33
N GLY A 21 5.96 1.08 0.81
CA GLY A 21 5.19 2.28 1.15
C GLY A 21 4.29 2.03 2.36
N LEU A 22 3.00 1.75 2.10
CA LEU A 22 2.02 1.39 3.14
C LEU A 22 2.25 -0.01 3.75
N MET A 23 3.13 -0.79 3.14
CA MET A 23 3.39 -2.17 3.52
C MET A 23 4.45 -2.33 4.61
N GLU A 24 4.26 -3.37 5.43
CA GLU A 24 5.27 -3.86 6.38
C GLU A 24 6.08 -5.01 5.77
N SER A 25 5.41 -5.93 5.06
CA SER A 25 6.04 -7.04 4.35
C SER A 25 5.10 -7.64 3.30
N TRP A 26 5.66 -8.33 2.32
CA TRP A 26 4.90 -9.07 1.30
C TRP A 26 5.54 -10.43 1.05
N LYS A 27 4.75 -11.37 0.57
CA LYS A 27 5.21 -12.71 0.23
C LYS A 27 4.47 -13.24 -0.99
N ILE A 28 5.23 -13.66 -2.00
CA ILE A 28 4.69 -14.43 -3.12
C ILE A 28 4.41 -15.85 -2.62
N MET A 29 3.13 -16.22 -2.60
CA MET A 29 2.69 -17.56 -2.19
C MET A 29 2.72 -18.53 -3.37
N ASN A 30 2.33 -18.06 -4.55
CA ASN A 30 2.50 -18.73 -5.83
C ASN A 30 2.42 -17.71 -6.98
N ILE A 31 2.41 -18.18 -8.23
CA ILE A 31 2.48 -17.29 -9.41
C ILE A 31 1.26 -16.37 -9.57
N THR A 32 0.14 -16.65 -8.90
CA THR A 32 -1.09 -15.84 -8.95
C THR A 32 -1.50 -15.26 -7.59
N ILE A 33 -0.81 -15.60 -6.51
CA ILE A 33 -1.18 -15.20 -5.15
C ILE A 33 -0.01 -14.53 -4.46
N CYS A 34 -0.26 -13.32 -4.01
CA CYS A 34 0.62 -12.57 -3.13
C CYS A 34 -0.11 -12.23 -1.83
N GLU A 35 0.56 -12.46 -0.71
CA GLU A 35 0.11 -12.03 0.61
C GLU A 35 0.78 -10.71 0.98
N PHE A 36 0.00 -9.76 1.47
CA PHE A 36 0.47 -8.44 1.86
C PHE A 36 0.16 -8.17 3.33
N LYS A 37 1.17 -7.77 4.12
CA LYS A 37 1.02 -7.28 5.48
C LYS A 37 1.17 -5.76 5.50
N LEU A 38 0.18 -5.08 6.07
CA LEU A 38 0.14 -3.62 6.14
C LEU A 38 0.59 -3.12 7.50
N ARG A 39 1.15 -1.91 7.51
CA ARG A 39 1.45 -1.21 8.75
C ARG A 39 0.15 -0.91 9.51
N HIS A 40 0.22 -1.00 10.82
CA HIS A 40 -0.91 -0.68 11.68
C HIS A 40 -1.03 0.84 11.86
N ASN A 41 -2.23 1.31 12.21
CA ASN A 41 -2.53 2.71 12.51
C ASN A 41 -2.27 3.69 11.35
N ILE A 42 -2.46 3.24 10.11
CA ILE A 42 -2.47 4.13 8.93
C ILE A 42 -3.71 5.02 8.99
N LYS A 43 -3.52 6.32 8.76
CA LYS A 43 -4.59 7.31 8.69
C LYS A 43 -4.60 7.98 7.33
N PHE A 44 -5.78 8.32 6.86
CA PHE A 44 -5.96 9.25 5.75
C PHE A 44 -5.67 10.69 6.20
N HIS A 45 -5.54 11.59 5.22
CA HIS A 45 -5.26 13.01 5.49
C HIS A 45 -6.36 13.71 6.30
N ASP A 46 -7.58 13.18 6.30
CA ASP A 46 -8.71 13.66 7.11
C ASP A 46 -8.70 13.14 8.56
N GLY A 47 -7.73 12.28 8.90
CA GLY A 47 -7.56 11.70 10.24
C GLY A 47 -8.35 10.41 10.47
N SER A 48 -9.18 9.97 9.53
CA SER A 48 -9.85 8.67 9.59
C SER A 48 -8.83 7.53 9.47
N PHE A 49 -9.11 6.39 10.10
CA PHE A 49 -8.26 5.21 9.99
C PHE A 49 -8.56 4.46 8.70
N LEU A 50 -7.51 3.93 8.07
CA LEU A 50 -7.67 3.00 6.95
C LEU A 50 -8.24 1.67 7.47
N ILE A 51 -9.44 1.32 7.01
CA ILE A 51 -10.14 0.07 7.30
C ILE A 51 -9.72 -0.94 6.23
N ILE A 52 -8.82 -1.84 6.64
CA ILE A 52 -7.85 -2.51 5.77
C ILE A 52 -8.43 -3.17 4.51
N MET A 53 -9.51 -3.96 4.59
CA MET A 53 -9.96 -4.73 3.42
C MET A 53 -10.82 -3.91 2.46
N GLU A 54 -11.79 -3.15 2.99
CA GLU A 54 -12.79 -2.44 2.20
C GLU A 54 -12.17 -1.27 1.42
N ASP A 55 -11.35 -0.47 2.09
CA ASP A 55 -10.70 0.69 1.49
C ASP A 55 -9.69 0.31 0.39
N ILE A 56 -8.98 -0.82 0.58
CA ILE A 56 -8.01 -1.32 -0.39
C ILE A 56 -8.70 -1.86 -1.63
N ILE A 57 -9.73 -2.70 -1.49
CA ILE A 57 -10.46 -3.26 -2.63
C ILE A 57 -11.09 -2.14 -3.45
N SER A 58 -11.72 -1.16 -2.77
CA SER A 58 -12.33 -0.01 -3.46
C SER A 58 -11.31 0.82 -4.26
N SER A 59 -10.05 0.85 -3.81
CA SER A 59 -8.96 1.58 -4.49
C SER A 59 -8.34 0.81 -5.66
N LEU A 60 -8.47 -0.52 -5.68
CA LEU A 60 -7.92 -1.38 -6.74
C LEU A 60 -8.90 -1.60 -7.91
N ASP A 61 -10.20 -1.51 -7.65
CA ASP A 61 -11.27 -1.72 -8.65
C ASP A 61 -11.51 -0.49 -9.57
N LYS A 62 -10.71 0.57 -9.48
CA LYS A 62 -10.90 1.86 -10.16
C LYS A 62 -9.73 2.30 -11.04
#